data_AF-A0AA40GBU3-F1
#
_entry.id   AF-A0AA40GBU3-F1
#
_cell.length_a   1.000
_cell.length_b   1.000
_cell.length_c   1.000
_cell.angle_alpha   90.00
_cell.angle_beta   90.00
_cell.angle_gamma   90.00
#
_symmetry.space_group_name_H-M   'P 1'
#
loop_
_entity.id
_entity.type
_entity.pdbx_description
1 polymer ?
#
loop_
_entity_poly.entity_id
_entity_poly.type
_entity_poly.pdbx_seq_one_letter_code
_entity_poly.pdbx_strand_id
1 'polypeptide(L)'
;MNSSTMFSLLLVILLSVEHGLLISQHPKLLVISYDAFRYDYFDRNLTPFMNKLKHEGTYTDYMMNIFVTKTFPNHHTMATGLYAETHGVVDNEFYVPVSGNTNKILIQSISFIIIRFFLLGM
;
A
#
# COMPACT_ATOMS: atom_id res chain seq x y z
N MET A 1 46.51 -14.66 16.87
CA MET A 1 45.12 -15.12 17.05
C MET A 1 45.12 -16.61 17.27
N ASN A 2 44.31 -17.09 18.22
CA ASN A 2 44.22 -18.52 18.51
C ASN A 2 43.42 -19.23 17.41
N SER A 3 43.73 -20.51 17.14
CA SER A 3 43.04 -21.28 16.10
C SER A 3 41.51 -21.29 16.29
N SER A 4 41.04 -21.36 17.53
CA SER A 4 39.61 -21.25 17.89
C SER A 4 38.99 -19.90 17.54
N THR A 5 39.70 -18.79 17.76
CA THR A 5 39.21 -17.45 17.41
C THR A 5 39.10 -17.25 15.90
N MET A 6 39.96 -17.91 15.13
CA MET A 6 39.91 -17.86 13.66
C MET A 6 38.74 -18.65 13.09
N PHE A 7 38.47 -19.83 13.66
CA PHE A 7 37.32 -20.63 13.27
C PHE A 7 35.99 -19.94 13.60
N SER A 8 35.89 -19.30 14.77
CA SER A 8 34.70 -18.54 15.15
C SER A 8 34.44 -17.35 14.22
N LEU A 9 35.48 -16.59 13.84
CA LEU A 9 35.37 -15.51 12.86
C LEU A 9 34.92 -16.01 11.49
N LEU A 10 35.48 -17.12 11.02
CA LEU A 10 35.09 -17.72 9.75
C LEU A 10 33.62 -18.15 9.75
N LEU A 11 33.16 -18.77 10.84
CA LEU A 11 31.76 -19.19 11.00
C LEU A 11 30.81 -17.98 10.98
N VAL A 12 31.15 -16.89 11.68
CA VAL A 12 30.35 -15.66 11.67
C VAL A 12 30.27 -15.04 10.28
N ILE A 13 31.38 -15.02 9.53
CA ILE A 13 31.41 -14.52 8.15
C ILE A 13 30.54 -15.40 7.25
N LEU A 14 30.67 -16.72 7.32
CA LEU A 14 29.87 -17.65 6.53
C LEU A 14 28.37 -17.51 6.81
N LEU A 15 27.98 -17.37 8.09
CA LEU A 15 26.59 -17.14 8.48
C LEU A 15 26.06 -15.78 7.97
N SER A 16 26.92 -14.77 7.84
CA SER A 16 26.52 -13.43 7.37
C SER A 16 26.30 -13.38 5.85
N VAL A 17 27.04 -14.17 5.08
CA VAL A 17 26.98 -14.21 3.61
C VAL A 17 25.63 -14.78 3.12
N GLU A 18 25.12 -15.81 3.78
CA GLU A 18 23.81 -16.41 3.49
C GLU A 18 22.67 -15.39 3.59
N HIS A 19 22.68 -14.55 4.64
CA HIS A 19 21.65 -13.53 4.86
C HIS A 19 21.69 -12.41 3.82
N GLY A 20 22.88 -12.05 3.32
CA GLY A 20 23.03 -11.03 2.27
C GLY A 20 22.44 -11.45 0.93
N LEU A 21 22.44 -12.76 0.63
CA LEU A 21 21.90 -13.29 -0.63
C LEU A 21 20.35 -13.37 -0.63
N LEU A 22 19.71 -13.39 0.55
CA LEU A 22 18.24 -13.45 0.66
C LEU A 22 17.57 -12.08 0.55
N ILE A 23 18.34 -11.01 0.41
CA ILE A 23 17.80 -9.67 0.17
C ILE A 23 17.34 -9.61 -1.28
N SER A 24 16.03 -9.50 -1.49
CA SER A 24 15.45 -9.31 -2.82
C SER A 24 16.12 -8.13 -3.53
N GLN A 25 16.65 -8.38 -4.73
CA GLN A 25 17.28 -7.37 -5.57
C GLN A 25 16.28 -6.40 -6.23
N HIS A 26 14.98 -6.62 -6.02
CA HIS A 26 13.93 -5.76 -6.55
C HIS A 26 13.53 -4.69 -5.54
N PRO A 27 13.29 -3.45 -5.99
CA PRO A 27 12.77 -2.41 -5.11
C PRO A 27 11.42 -2.86 -4.53
N LYS A 28 11.28 -2.75 -3.21
CA LYS A 28 10.05 -3.11 -2.51
C LYS A 28 9.01 -2.01 -2.70
N LEU A 29 7.81 -2.40 -3.09
CA LEU A 29 6.68 -1.49 -3.19
C LEU A 29 5.89 -1.49 -1.88
N LEU A 30 5.84 -0.34 -1.21
CA LEU A 30 4.91 -0.10 -0.10
C LEU A 30 3.74 0.74 -0.60
N VAL A 31 2.53 0.18 -0.50
CA VAL A 31 1.29 0.88 -0.81
C VAL A 31 0.64 1.28 0.51
N ILE A 32 0.49 2.59 0.73
CA ILE A 32 -0.24 3.14 1.88
C ILE A 32 -1.55 3.73 1.35
N SER A 33 -2.67 3.20 1.83
CA SER A 33 -4.01 3.70 1.52
C SER A 33 -4.56 4.44 2.74
N TYR A 34 -4.91 5.71 2.55
CA TYR A 34 -5.63 6.50 3.55
C TYR A 34 -7.11 6.59 3.14
N ASP A 35 -8.01 6.05 3.97
CA ASP A 35 -9.45 6.19 3.76
C ASP A 35 -9.95 7.58 4.18
N ALA A 36 -10.93 8.10 3.44
CA ALA A 36 -11.44 9.47 3.52
C ALA A 36 -10.38 10.59 3.49
N PHE A 37 -9.25 10.39 2.82
CA PHE A 37 -8.26 11.45 2.62
C PHE A 37 -8.62 12.29 1.40
N ARG A 38 -9.14 13.48 1.64
CA ARG A 38 -9.53 14.41 0.57
C ARG A 38 -8.31 15.20 0.10
N TYR A 39 -8.30 15.56 -1.19
CA TYR A 39 -7.15 16.22 -1.83
C TYR A 39 -6.73 17.55 -1.17
N ASP A 40 -7.68 18.32 -0.62
CA ASP A 40 -7.44 19.61 0.05
C ASP A 40 -6.81 19.48 1.43
N TYR A 41 -6.63 18.26 1.95
CA TYR A 41 -6.05 18.05 3.27
C TYR A 41 -4.56 18.41 3.33
N PHE A 42 -3.87 18.38 2.19
CA PHE A 42 -2.49 18.88 2.09
C PHE A 42 -2.37 20.37 2.39
N ASP A 43 -3.37 21.16 2.01
CA ASP A 43 -3.37 22.63 2.17
C ASP A 43 -3.58 23.06 3.63
N ARG A 44 -4.00 22.13 4.49
CA ARG A 44 -4.24 22.39 5.92
C ARG A 44 -2.94 22.43 6.73
N ASN A 45 -1.80 22.07 6.15
CA ASN A 45 -0.50 22.00 6.82
C ASN A 45 -0.47 21.12 8.08
N LEU A 46 -1.38 20.14 8.19
CA LEU A 46 -1.45 19.22 9.34
C LEU A 46 -0.59 17.96 9.16
N THR A 47 -0.07 17.72 7.95
CA THR A 47 0.61 16.47 7.57
C THR A 47 2.04 16.73 7.07
N PRO A 48 2.97 17.17 7.94
CA PRO A 48 4.31 17.61 7.54
C PRO A 48 5.10 16.53 6.79
N PHE A 49 4.98 15.26 7.21
CA PHE A 49 5.64 14.15 6.51
C PHE A 49 5.04 13.88 5.13
N MET A 50 3.71 13.97 4.97
CA MET A 50 3.07 13.77 3.67
C MET A 50 3.38 14.94 2.72
N ASN A 51 3.49 16.17 3.24
CA ASN A 51 3.95 17.33 2.48
C ASN A 51 5.40 17.17 2.02
N LYS A 52 6.29 16.65 2.87
CA LYS A 52 7.66 16.31 2.48
C LYS A 52 7.68 15.29 1.35
N LEU A 53 6.86 14.23 1.44
CA LEU A 53 6.75 13.20 0.40
C LEU A 53 6.18 13.73 -0.91
N LYS A 54 5.20 14.63 -0.84
CA LYS A 54 4.66 15.34 -2.01
C LYS A 54 5.74 16.17 -2.70
N HIS A 55 6.63 16.81 -1.93
CA HIS A 55 7.71 17.65 -2.47
C HIS A 55 8.90 16.84 -3.01
N GLU A 56 9.29 15.76 -2.34
CA GLU A 56 10.44 14.93 -2.71
C GLU A 56 10.10 13.83 -3.73
N GLY A 57 8.82 13.47 -3.85
CA GLY A 57 8.33 12.39 -4.72
C GLY A 57 7.52 12.88 -5.91
N THR A 58 6.67 11.99 -6.43
CA THR A 58 5.71 12.30 -7.49
C THR A 58 4.30 12.42 -6.91
N TYR A 59 3.56 13.45 -7.33
CA TYR A 59 2.23 13.77 -6.82
C TYR A 59 1.28 14.21 -7.96
N THR A 60 -0.02 14.06 -7.74
CA THR A 60 -1.12 14.54 -8.60
C THR A 60 -2.11 15.35 -7.76
N ASP A 61 -2.69 16.41 -8.32
CA ASP A 61 -3.59 17.32 -7.59
C ASP A 61 -4.76 16.60 -6.92
N TYR A 62 -5.33 15.60 -7.60
CA TYR A 62 -6.34 14.72 -7.06
C TYR A 62 -6.32 13.35 -7.74
N MET A 63 -6.97 12.38 -7.11
CA MET A 63 -7.27 11.08 -7.69
C MET A 63 -8.78 11.00 -7.94
N MET A 64 -9.17 10.62 -9.15
CA MET A 64 -10.58 10.41 -9.48
C MET A 64 -11.02 9.03 -8.98
N ASN A 65 -12.00 9.00 -8.09
CA ASN A 65 -12.60 7.75 -7.62
C ASN A 65 -13.54 7.18 -8.69
N ILE A 66 -13.77 5.86 -8.63
CA ILE A 66 -14.85 5.26 -9.40
C ILE A 66 -16.21 5.57 -8.79
N PHE A 67 -17.24 5.53 -9.62
CA PHE A 67 -18.60 5.37 -9.13
C PHE A 67 -18.84 3.90 -8.75
N VAL A 68 -19.37 3.57 -7.58
CA VAL A 68 -19.81 4.41 -6.44
C VAL A 68 -18.60 4.82 -5.60
N THR A 69 -18.57 6.05 -5.08
CA THR A 69 -17.44 6.54 -4.26
C THR A 69 -17.49 5.97 -2.85
N LYS A 70 -17.28 4.66 -2.69
CA LYS A 70 -17.30 3.91 -1.44
C LYS A 70 -15.95 3.23 -1.20
N THR A 71 -15.63 2.97 0.06
CA THR A 71 -14.37 2.33 0.47
C THR A 71 -14.06 1.07 -0.31
N PHE A 72 -14.95 0.08 -0.27
CA PHE A 72 -14.65 -1.26 -0.71
C PHE A 72 -14.58 -1.38 -2.24
N PRO A 73 -15.52 -0.79 -3.01
CA PRO A 73 -15.39 -0.70 -4.47
C PRO A 73 -14.08 -0.03 -4.91
N ASN A 74 -13.71 1.12 -4.34
CA ASN A 74 -12.50 1.85 -4.77
C ASN A 74 -11.22 1.08 -4.44
N HIS A 75 -11.09 0.48 -3.25
CA HIS A 75 -9.93 -0.36 -2.95
C HIS A 75 -9.81 -1.55 -3.88
N HIS A 76 -10.94 -2.17 -4.23
CA HIS A 76 -10.94 -3.31 -5.13
C HIS A 76 -10.57 -2.88 -6.56
N THR A 77 -11.04 -1.72 -7.03
CA THR A 77 -10.57 -1.11 -8.28
C THR A 77 -9.07 -0.83 -8.25
N MET A 78 -8.53 -0.28 -7.16
CA MET A 78 -7.09 -0.01 -7.05
C MET A 78 -6.25 -1.29 -7.08
N ALA A 79 -6.77 -2.39 -6.51
CA ALA A 79 -6.08 -3.68 -6.50
C ALA A 79 -6.17 -4.42 -7.84
N THR A 80 -7.28 -4.30 -8.56
CA THR A 80 -7.55 -5.09 -9.78
C THR A 80 -7.37 -4.31 -11.09
N GLY A 81 -7.44 -2.99 -11.05
CA GLY A 81 -7.51 -2.13 -12.23
C GLY A 81 -8.86 -2.18 -12.97
N LEU A 82 -9.90 -2.78 -12.38
CA LEU A 82 -11.21 -2.97 -13.00
C LEU A 82 -12.27 -2.04 -12.39
N TYR A 83 -13.34 -1.79 -13.14
CA TYR A 83 -14.53 -1.09 -12.61
C TYR A 83 -15.42 -2.02 -11.78
N ALA A 84 -16.26 -1.41 -10.93
CA ALA A 84 -17.18 -2.11 -10.03
C ALA A 84 -18.08 -3.13 -10.73
N GLU A 85 -18.54 -2.82 -11.93
CA GLU A 85 -19.35 -3.73 -12.76
C GLU A 85 -18.59 -4.99 -13.19
N THR A 86 -17.27 -4.90 -13.34
CA THR A 86 -16.45 -6.02 -13.81
C THR A 86 -15.94 -6.87 -12.66
N HIS A 87 -15.48 -6.25 -11.57
CA HIS A 87 -14.99 -6.98 -10.40
C HIS A 87 -16.09 -7.37 -9.40
N GLY A 88 -17.33 -6.93 -9.62
CA GLY A 88 -18.52 -7.36 -8.86
C GLY A 88 -18.66 -6.79 -7.44
N VAL A 89 -17.80 -5.85 -7.04
CA VAL A 89 -17.87 -5.18 -5.74
C VAL A 89 -18.48 -3.80 -5.93
N VAL A 90 -19.80 -3.72 -5.79
CA VAL A 90 -20.58 -2.54 -6.15
C VAL A 90 -20.90 -1.62 -4.96
N ASP A 91 -20.88 -2.14 -3.74
CA ASP A 91 -21.12 -1.36 -2.52
C ASP A 91 -20.39 -2.01 -1.33
N ASN A 92 -20.38 -1.32 -0.19
CA ASN A 92 -19.89 -1.86 1.08
C ASN A 92 -20.89 -2.85 1.71
N GLU A 93 -22.17 -2.69 1.39
CA GLU A 93 -23.23 -3.64 1.76
C GLU A 93 -24.01 -4.00 0.50
N PHE A 94 -23.92 -5.26 0.07
CA PHE A 94 -24.67 -5.71 -1.11
C PHE A 94 -25.26 -7.10 -0.90
N TYR A 95 -26.42 -7.30 -1.50
CA TYR A 95 -27.12 -8.58 -1.49
C TYR A 95 -26.56 -9.49 -2.58
N VAL A 96 -26.25 -10.74 -2.23
CA VAL A 96 -25.81 -11.75 -3.19
C VAL A 96 -26.96 -12.75 -3.42
N PRO A 97 -27.67 -12.68 -4.57
CA PRO A 97 -28.86 -13.48 -4.81
C PRO A 97 -28.62 -14.99 -4.72
N VAL A 98 -27.45 -15.44 -5.18
CA VAL A 98 -27.08 -16.86 -5.21
C VAL A 98 -26.84 -17.43 -3.80
N SER A 99 -26.43 -16.58 -2.85
CA SER A 99 -26.15 -17.00 -1.47
C SER A 99 -27.35 -16.82 -0.54
N GLY A 100 -28.39 -16.09 -0.94
CA GLY A 100 -29.50 -15.69 -0.07
C GLY A 100 -29.11 -14.73 1.06
N ASN A 101 -27.84 -14.34 1.15
CA ASN A 101 -27.27 -13.57 2.26
C ASN A 101 -26.91 -12.15 1.81
N THR A 102 -27.03 -11.21 2.74
CA THR A 102 -26.49 -9.85 2.56
C THR A 102 -25.07 -9.83 3.13
N ASN A 103 -24.08 -9.58 2.29
CA ASN A 103 -22.72 -9.36 2.77
C ASN A 103 -22.62 -7.90 3.22
N LYS A 104 -22.42 -7.69 4.52
CA LYS A 104 -22.18 -6.37 5.10
C LYS A 104 -20.71 -6.23 5.47
N ILE A 105 -20.03 -5.29 4.82
CA ILE A 105 -18.68 -4.89 5.19
C ILE A 105 -18.78 -3.48 5.78
N LEU A 106 -18.68 -3.41 7.11
CA LEU A 106 -18.78 -2.17 7.88
C LEU A 106 -17.54 -1.30 7.69
N ILE A 107 -17.47 -0.57 6.58
CA ILE A 107 -16.56 0.56 6.43
C ILE A 107 -17.34 1.68 5.73
N GLN A 108 -17.45 2.85 6.35
CA GLN A 108 -18.07 4.02 5.73
C GLN A 108 -17.03 5.13 5.70
N SER A 109 -16.29 5.26 4.60
CA SER A 109 -15.51 6.45 4.32
C SER A 109 -15.23 6.61 2.83
N ILE A 110 -15.12 7.85 2.38
CA ILE A 110 -15.05 8.23 0.96
C ILE A 110 -13.81 9.10 0.76
N SER A 111 -12.91 8.63 -0.10
CA SER A 111 -11.77 9.30 -0.75
C SER A 111 -10.44 8.64 -0.40
N PHE A 112 -9.66 8.33 -1.43
CA PHE A 112 -8.35 7.70 -1.30
C PHE A 112 -7.26 8.61 -1.83
N ILE A 113 -6.10 8.53 -1.19
CA ILE A 113 -4.82 8.86 -1.81
C ILE A 113 -3.92 7.65 -1.66
N ILE A 114 -3.51 7.07 -2.79
CA ILE A 114 -2.37 6.16 -2.81
C ILE A 114 -1.12 7.01 -2.90
N ILE A 115 -0.29 6.95 -1.85
CA ILE A 115 1.11 7.36 -1.99
C ILE A 115 1.87 6.12 -2.44
N ARG A 116 2.24 6.08 -3.72
CA ARG A 116 3.10 5.04 -4.27
C ARG A 116 4.53 5.33 -3.84
N PHE A 117 5.00 4.67 -2.79
CA PHE A 117 6.40 4.73 -2.42
C PHE A 117 7.21 3.83 -3.34
N PHE A 118 7.93 4.44 -4.27
CA PHE A 118 9.16 3.84 -4.74
C PHE A 118 10.18 4.04 -3.61
N LEU A 119 10.43 3.00 -2.82
CA LEU A 119 11.72 2.87 -2.13
C LEU A 119 12.75 2.66 -3.24
N LEU A 120 13.16 3.76 -3.88
CA LEU A 120 14.35 3.80 -4.72
C LEU A 120 15.52 3.50 -3.78
N GLY A 121 15.92 2.23 -3.76
CA GLY A 121 17.29 1.89 -3.44
C GLY A 121 18.16 2.53 -4.50
N MET A 122 18.67 3.72 -4.18
CA MET A 122 19.99 4.14 -4.64
C MET A 122 21.03 3.35 -3.87
#